data_AF-A0A162NIP0-F1
#
_entry.id   AF-A0A162NIP0-F1
#
_cell.length_a   1.000
_cell.length_b   1.000
_cell.length_c   1.000
_cell.angle_alpha   90.00
_cell.angle_beta   90.00
_cell.angle_gamma   90.00
#
_symmetry.space_group_name_H-M   'P 1'
#
loop_
_entity.id
_entity.type
_entity.pdbx_description
1 polymer ?
#
loop_
_entity_poly.entity_id
_entity_poly.type
_entity_poly.pdbx_seq_one_letter_code
_entity_poly.pdbx_strand_id
1 'polypeptide(L)'
;MPGRADTNRARCLLKNKLTAQFSPKFSVGKYLGRKMPNIKVFSGSSHPDLAQKVVDRLGIELGRVVAKKFSNLETNVEIGESVRGEDVYIVQSGSGEINDNLMELLIMINACKIASASRVTAVIPCFPYARQDKKDKGVQHTVSAPLLV
;
A
#
# COMPACT_ATOMS: atom_id res chain seq x y z
N MET A 1 -33.71 38.56 -27.19
CA MET A 1 -32.89 38.75 -25.98
C MET A 1 -33.70 38.35 -24.75
N PRO A 2 -33.58 37.09 -24.32
CA PRO A 2 -33.36 36.70 -22.91
C PRO A 2 -32.08 35.83 -22.86
N GLY A 3 -31.28 35.72 -21.82
CA GLY A 3 -31.52 35.83 -20.38
C GLY A 3 -30.64 34.74 -19.76
N ARG A 4 -29.42 35.10 -19.36
CA ARG A 4 -28.43 34.23 -18.71
C ARG A 4 -28.95 33.77 -17.34
N ALA A 5 -29.27 32.49 -17.19
CA ALA A 5 -29.22 31.79 -15.91
C ALA A 5 -29.25 30.27 -16.16
N ASP A 6 -28.64 29.51 -15.26
CA ASP A 6 -28.80 28.05 -15.08
C ASP A 6 -27.84 27.07 -15.79
N THR A 7 -26.59 27.46 -16.08
CA THR A 7 -25.52 26.49 -16.42
C THR A 7 -24.81 25.86 -15.22
N ASN A 8 -25.03 26.35 -13.99
CA ASN A 8 -24.23 25.93 -12.82
C ASN A 8 -24.84 24.82 -11.96
N ARG A 9 -26.10 24.39 -12.20
CA ARG A 9 -26.71 23.28 -11.44
C ARG A 9 -26.42 21.88 -12.01
N ALA A 10 -26.09 21.77 -13.30
CA ALA A 10 -25.90 20.48 -13.96
C ALA A 10 -24.54 19.81 -13.68
N ARG A 11 -23.55 20.55 -13.13
CA ARG A 11 -22.21 19.99 -12.88
C ARG A 11 -22.08 19.19 -11.57
N CYS A 12 -22.98 19.37 -10.62
CA CYS A 12 -22.88 18.71 -9.31
C CYS A 12 -23.41 17.26 -9.34
N LEU A 13 -24.40 16.95 -10.18
CA LEU A 13 -25.01 15.61 -10.23
C LEU A 13 -24.26 14.60 -11.13
N LEU A 14 -23.31 15.05 -11.95
CA LEU A 14 -22.54 14.17 -12.83
C LEU A 14 -21.20 13.70 -12.22
N LYS A 15 -20.70 14.35 -11.17
CA LYS A 15 -19.49 13.88 -10.47
C LYS A 15 -19.72 12.67 -9.56
N ASN A 16 -20.96 12.38 -9.17
CA ASN A 16 -21.30 11.27 -8.29
C ASN A 16 -21.67 9.96 -9.00
N LYS A 17 -21.65 9.91 -10.34
CA LYS A 17 -22.02 8.68 -11.10
C LYS A 17 -20.83 7.88 -11.63
N LEU A 18 -19.62 8.45 -11.68
CA LEU A 18 -18.43 7.75 -12.22
C LEU A 18 -17.66 6.92 -11.18
N THR A 19 -17.86 7.17 -9.88
CA THR A 19 -17.31 6.33 -8.80
C THR A 19 -18.19 5.13 -8.46
N ALA A 20 -19.42 5.06 -9.01
CA ALA A 20 -20.40 4.03 -8.66
C ALA A 20 -20.38 2.77 -9.56
N GLN A 21 -19.52 2.69 -10.58
CA GLN A 21 -19.54 1.58 -11.56
C GLN A 21 -18.34 0.63 -11.50
N PHE A 22 -17.40 0.81 -10.59
CA PHE A 22 -16.32 -0.16 -10.40
C PHE A 22 -16.41 -0.85 -9.03
N SER A 23 -17.59 -1.40 -8.73
CA SER A 23 -17.69 -2.47 -7.74
C SER A 23 -17.50 -3.78 -8.50
N PRO A 24 -16.31 -4.43 -8.46
CA PRO A 24 -16.24 -5.81 -8.87
C PRO A 24 -17.05 -6.60 -7.84
N LYS A 25 -18.31 -6.91 -8.17
CA LYS A 25 -19.08 -7.94 -7.47
C LYS A 25 -18.45 -9.29 -7.77
N PHE A 26 -17.30 -9.56 -7.16
CA PHE A 26 -16.65 -10.85 -7.21
C PHE A 26 -17.28 -11.71 -6.11
N SER A 27 -18.08 -12.69 -6.52
CA SER A 27 -18.79 -13.58 -5.61
C SER A 27 -17.78 -14.46 -4.87
N VAL A 28 -17.56 -14.16 -3.59
CA VAL A 28 -16.64 -14.82 -2.64
C VAL A 28 -17.00 -16.30 -2.36
N GLY A 29 -18.17 -16.76 -2.82
CA GLY A 29 -18.79 -18.04 -2.44
C GLY A 29 -18.10 -19.34 -2.90
N LYS A 30 -16.87 -19.34 -3.43
CA LYS A 30 -16.21 -20.58 -3.94
C LYS A 30 -14.85 -20.93 -3.31
N TYR A 31 -14.27 -20.11 -2.43
CA TYR A 31 -12.97 -20.42 -1.78
C TYR A 31 -13.08 -20.85 -0.30
N LEU A 32 -14.30 -21.00 0.22
CA LEU A 32 -14.62 -21.30 1.63
C LEU A 32 -14.29 -22.73 2.12
N GLY A 33 -13.54 -23.54 1.35
CA GLY A 33 -13.21 -24.92 1.71
C GLY A 33 -11.89 -25.12 2.46
N ARG A 34 -11.02 -24.11 2.50
CA ARG A 34 -9.77 -24.12 3.28
C ARG A 34 -9.81 -22.95 4.25
N LYS A 35 -9.82 -23.25 5.55
CA LYS A 35 -9.61 -22.27 6.62
C LYS A 35 -8.28 -21.57 6.31
N MET A 36 -8.32 -20.36 5.75
CA MET A 36 -7.11 -19.60 5.51
C MET A 36 -6.46 -19.37 6.88
N PRO A 37 -5.12 -19.51 7.00
CA PRO A 37 -4.44 -19.02 8.20
C PRO A 37 -4.82 -17.56 8.44
N ASN A 38 -4.81 -17.07 9.69
CA ASN A 38 -5.14 -15.68 9.97
C ASN A 38 -4.23 -14.76 9.15
N ILE A 39 -4.78 -14.13 8.11
CA ILE A 39 -4.08 -13.26 7.17
C ILE A 39 -4.47 -11.82 7.50
N LYS A 40 -3.47 -10.96 7.62
CA LYS A 40 -3.64 -9.50 7.77
C LYS A 40 -3.01 -8.80 6.57
N VAL A 41 -3.74 -7.85 6.02
CA VAL A 41 -3.24 -7.00 4.93
C VAL A 41 -3.15 -5.57 5.45
N PHE A 42 -1.97 -4.98 5.29
CA PHE A 42 -1.70 -3.59 5.57
C PHE A 42 -1.37 -2.83 4.29
N SER A 43 -1.71 -1.55 4.26
CA SER A 43 -1.32 -0.63 3.20
C SER A 43 -0.34 0.40 3.75
N GLY A 44 0.69 0.74 2.99
CA GLY A 44 1.43 1.96 3.23
C GLY A 44 0.80 3.18 2.55
N SER A 45 1.47 4.32 2.64
CA SER A 45 1.01 5.64 2.19
C SER A 45 0.85 5.77 0.66
N SER A 46 1.56 4.97 -0.14
CA SER A 46 1.72 5.27 -1.56
C SER A 46 0.47 5.00 -2.40
N HIS A 47 -0.23 3.89 -2.16
CA HIS A 47 -1.43 3.50 -2.93
C HIS A 47 -2.44 2.69 -2.06
N PRO A 48 -3.20 3.37 -1.16
CA PRO A 48 -4.23 2.72 -0.36
C PRO A 48 -5.37 2.14 -1.19
N ASP A 49 -5.72 2.76 -2.32
CA ASP A 49 -6.78 2.29 -3.22
C ASP A 49 -6.49 0.90 -3.80
N LEU A 50 -5.21 0.59 -4.03
CA LEU A 50 -4.80 -0.73 -4.53
C LEU A 50 -5.00 -1.78 -3.45
N ALA A 51 -4.56 -1.49 -2.22
CA ALA A 51 -4.72 -2.39 -1.09
C ALA A 51 -6.21 -2.67 -0.80
N GLN A 52 -7.07 -1.64 -0.88
CA GLN A 52 -8.51 -1.82 -0.71
C GLN A 52 -9.09 -2.78 -1.75
N LYS A 53 -8.74 -2.62 -3.03
CA LYS A 53 -9.20 -3.53 -4.10
C LYS A 53 -8.72 -4.97 -3.92
N VAL A 54 -7.54 -5.17 -3.33
CA VAL A 54 -7.01 -6.51 -3.02
C VAL A 54 -7.84 -7.15 -1.89
N VAL A 55 -8.05 -6.39 -0.82
CA VAL A 55 -8.83 -6.79 0.36
C VAL A 55 -10.30 -7.09 0.00
N ASP A 56 -10.93 -6.26 -0.83
CA ASP A 56 -12.30 -6.44 -1.31
C ASP A 56 -12.47 -7.75 -2.11
N ARG A 57 -11.44 -8.15 -2.86
CA ARG A 57 -11.44 -9.42 -3.62
C ARG A 57 -11.20 -10.64 -2.73
N LEU A 58 -10.40 -10.48 -1.68
CA LEU A 58 -10.12 -11.52 -0.70
C LEU A 58 -11.25 -11.70 0.32
N GLY A 59 -12.13 -10.71 0.46
CA GLY A 59 -13.22 -10.73 1.45
C GLY A 59 -12.71 -10.59 2.89
N ILE A 60 -11.57 -9.94 3.08
CA ILE A 60 -11.00 -9.63 4.40
C ILE A 60 -11.14 -8.13 4.68
N GLU A 61 -10.72 -7.66 5.86
CA GLU A 61 -10.66 -6.24 6.18
C GLU A 61 -9.23 -5.72 6.09
N LEU A 62 -9.07 -4.45 5.74
CA LEU A 62 -7.76 -3.80 5.67
C LEU A 62 -7.34 -3.42 7.09
N GLY A 63 -6.16 -3.89 7.50
CA GLY A 63 -5.64 -3.67 8.83
C GLY A 63 -5.32 -2.20 9.10
N ARG A 64 -5.60 -1.75 10.33
CA ARG A 64 -5.34 -0.37 10.74
C ARG A 64 -3.84 -0.10 10.91
N VAL A 65 -3.32 0.81 10.10
CA VAL A 65 -1.96 1.36 10.21
C VAL A 65 -2.03 2.87 10.27
N VAL A 66 -1.20 3.44 11.13
CA VAL A 66 -1.03 4.89 11.26
C VAL A 66 0.39 5.23 10.87
N ALA A 67 0.57 5.77 9.66
CA ALA A 67 1.84 6.33 9.21
C ALA A 67 1.84 7.84 9.46
N LYS A 68 2.82 8.33 10.22
CA LYS A 68 3.01 9.75 10.52
C LYS A 68 4.43 10.16 10.12
N LYS A 69 4.56 11.36 9.55
CA LYS A 69 5.86 12.03 9.41
C LYS A 69 6.01 13.07 10.50
N PHE A 70 7.11 13.02 11.23
CA PHE A 70 7.47 14.03 12.22
C PHE A 70 8.05 15.28 11.54
N SER A 71 8.14 16.38 12.28
CA SER A 71 8.68 17.65 11.78
C SER A 71 10.16 17.60 11.40
N ASN A 72 10.90 16.60 11.91
CA ASN A 72 12.27 16.29 11.53
C ASN A 72 12.37 15.40 10.27
N LEU A 73 11.27 15.17 9.56
CA LEU A 73 11.16 14.30 8.38
C LEU A 73 11.33 12.80 8.65
N GLU A 74 11.41 12.38 9.91
CA GLU A 74 11.41 10.96 10.25
C GLU A 74 10.02 10.36 10.05
N THR A 75 9.99 9.14 9.51
CA THR A 75 8.76 8.37 9.32
C THR A 75 8.55 7.48 10.54
N ASN A 76 7.36 7.54 11.11
CA ASN A 76 6.91 6.67 12.19
C ASN A 76 5.66 5.91 11.75
N VAL A 77 5.66 4.60 11.97
CA VAL A 77 4.53 3.74 11.62
C VAL A 77 4.10 2.94 12.83
N GLU A 78 2.83 3.07 13.19
CA GLU A 78 2.20 2.35 14.30
C GLU A 78 1.15 1.38 13.75
N ILE A 79 1.26 0.11 14.14
CA ILE A 79 0.29 -0.93 13.81
C ILE A 79 -0.79 -0.92 14.90
N GLY A 80 -2.04 -0.66 14.53
CA GLY A 80 -3.16 -0.53 15.46
C GLY A 80 -3.86 -1.85 15.82
N GLU A 81 -3.31 -2.97 15.37
CA GLU A 81 -3.90 -4.32 15.52
C GLU A 81 -2.84 -5.32 15.97
N SER A 82 -3.28 -6.36 16.69
CA SER A 82 -2.41 -7.49 17.03
C SER A 82 -2.13 -8.34 15.79
N VAL A 83 -0.85 -8.62 15.53
CA VAL A 83 -0.38 -9.44 14.38
C VAL A 83 0.35 -10.71 14.82
N ARG A 84 0.28 -11.06 16.10
CA ARG A 84 1.05 -12.16 16.68
C ARG A 84 0.62 -13.52 16.10
N GLY A 85 1.57 -14.24 15.52
CA GLY A 85 1.30 -15.56 14.94
C GLY A 85 0.47 -15.53 13.65
N GLU A 86 0.23 -14.34 13.08
CA GLU A 86 -0.53 -14.17 11.85
C GLU A 86 0.39 -13.98 10.64
N ASP A 87 -0.15 -14.25 9.45
CA ASP A 87 0.51 -13.99 8.17
C ASP A 87 0.23 -12.57 7.72
N VAL A 88 1.25 -11.73 7.73
CA VAL A 88 1.12 -10.30 7.42
C VAL A 88 1.55 -10.03 5.98
N TYR A 89 0.71 -9.32 5.24
CA TYR A 89 1.00 -8.82 3.90
C TYR A 89 1.01 -7.31 3.91
N ILE A 90 2.11 -6.71 3.49
CA ILE A 90 2.26 -5.26 3.41
C ILE A 90 2.25 -4.87 1.94
N VAL A 91 1.24 -4.12 1.52
CA VAL A 91 1.14 -3.57 0.18
C VAL A 91 1.73 -2.17 0.19
N GLN A 92 2.85 -2.01 -0.50
CA GLN A 92 3.49 -0.71 -0.68
C GLN A 92 4.01 -0.60 -2.12
N SER A 93 4.03 0.62 -2.66
CA SER A 93 4.52 0.86 -4.02
C SER A 93 5.50 2.04 -4.04
N GLY A 94 6.50 2.00 -4.92
CA GLY A 94 7.48 3.08 -5.05
C GLY A 94 7.03 4.19 -6.00
N SER A 95 5.95 4.92 -5.70
CA SER A 95 5.50 6.07 -6.52
C SER A 95 5.70 7.40 -5.79
N GLY A 96 6.28 8.39 -6.46
CA GLY A 96 6.64 9.68 -5.88
C GLY A 96 7.96 9.60 -5.11
N GLU A 97 7.90 9.77 -3.78
CA GLU A 97 9.05 9.71 -2.88
C GLU A 97 9.47 8.25 -2.62
N ILE A 98 10.20 7.68 -3.57
CA ILE A 98 10.64 6.27 -3.55
C ILE A 98 11.34 5.88 -2.24
N ASN A 99 12.23 6.74 -1.73
CA ASN A 99 12.99 6.49 -0.51
C ASN A 99 12.10 6.45 0.72
N ASP A 100 11.20 7.41 0.85
CA ASP A 100 10.29 7.48 1.99
C ASP A 100 9.36 6.29 2.02
N ASN A 101 8.81 5.89 0.86
CA ASN A 101 7.95 4.72 0.74
C ASN A 101 8.68 3.42 1.11
N LEU A 102 9.97 3.31 0.73
CA LEU A 102 10.82 2.18 1.08
C LEU A 102 11.13 2.17 2.58
N MET A 103 11.49 3.32 3.16
CA MET A 103 11.74 3.44 4.59
C MET A 103 10.48 3.12 5.41
N GLU A 104 9.32 3.63 5.00
CA GLU A 104 8.03 3.30 5.59
C GLU A 104 7.77 1.79 5.58
N LEU A 105 7.99 1.13 4.44
CA LEU A 105 7.85 -0.32 4.31
C LEU A 105 8.80 -1.07 5.27
N LEU A 106 10.06 -0.67 5.34
CA LEU A 106 11.05 -1.30 6.21
C LEU A 106 10.68 -1.14 7.69
N ILE A 107 10.19 0.04 8.09
CA ILE A 107 9.71 0.30 9.45
C ILE A 107 8.49 -0.59 9.76
N MET A 108 7.54 -0.72 8.83
CA MET A 108 6.39 -1.62 9.00
C MET A 108 6.81 -3.09 9.15
N ILE A 109 7.75 -3.57 8.33
CA ILE A 109 8.28 -4.93 8.43
C ILE A 109 8.93 -5.14 9.79
N ASN A 110 9.73 -4.17 10.25
CA ASN A 110 10.37 -4.23 11.56
C ASN A 110 9.34 -4.26 12.70
N ALA A 111 8.31 -3.41 12.63
CA ALA A 111 7.20 -3.40 13.59
C ALA A 111 6.46 -4.75 13.65
N CYS A 112 6.19 -5.36 12.49
CA CYS A 112 5.58 -6.69 12.41
C CYS A 112 6.48 -7.78 13.01
N LYS A 113 7.79 -7.69 12.78
CA LYS A 113 8.78 -8.63 13.31
C LYS A 113 8.88 -8.54 14.84
N ILE A 114 8.89 -7.33 15.40
CA ILE A 114 8.86 -7.11 16.86
C ILE A 114 7.54 -7.63 17.45
N ALA A 115 6.42 -7.41 16.77
CA ALA A 115 5.11 -7.92 17.16
C ALA A 115 4.94 -9.44 17.02
N SER A 116 6.01 -10.18 16.66
CA SER A 116 6.03 -11.64 16.52
C SER A 116 5.02 -12.18 15.50
N ALA A 117 4.91 -11.51 14.35
CA ALA A 117 4.20 -12.07 13.19
C ALA A 117 4.83 -13.39 12.74
N SER A 118 4.02 -14.35 12.29
CA SER A 118 4.54 -15.65 11.83
C SER A 118 5.31 -15.50 10.51
N ARG A 119 4.80 -14.66 9.62
CA ARG A 119 5.38 -14.36 8.32
C ARG A 119 5.07 -12.94 7.93
N VAL A 120 6.02 -12.28 7.29
CA VAL A 120 5.84 -10.93 6.74
C VAL A 120 6.16 -10.98 5.26
N THR A 121 5.17 -10.69 4.42
CA THR A 121 5.30 -10.67 2.96
C THR A 121 5.11 -9.24 2.45
N ALA A 122 6.16 -8.67 1.86
CA ALA A 122 6.05 -7.38 1.19
C ALA A 122 5.57 -7.57 -0.24
N VAL A 123 4.41 -6.99 -0.57
CA VAL A 123 3.87 -6.94 -1.92
C VAL A 123 4.25 -5.60 -2.53
N ILE A 124 5.23 -5.62 -3.43
CA ILE A 124 5.76 -4.42 -4.08
C ILE A 124 5.49 -4.52 -5.58
N PRO A 125 4.39 -3.94 -6.09
CA PRO A 125 4.02 -4.04 -7.52
C PRO A 125 5.06 -3.41 -8.45
N CYS A 126 5.73 -2.35 -8.00
CA CYS A 126 6.80 -1.67 -8.71
C CYS A 126 8.02 -1.58 -7.79
N PHE A 127 9.04 -2.40 -8.05
CA PHE A 127 10.23 -2.46 -7.20
C PHE A 127 11.10 -1.22 -7.43
N PRO A 128 11.30 -0.37 -6.41
CA PRO A 128 12.17 0.79 -6.54
C PRO A 128 13.61 0.33 -6.77
N TYR A 129 14.42 1.14 -7.45
CA TYR A 129 15.83 0.86 -7.74
C TYR A 129 16.14 -0.34 -8.66
N ALA A 130 15.14 -1.01 -9.23
CA ALA A 130 15.34 -2.16 -10.13
C ALA A 130 16.25 -1.89 -11.35
N ARG A 131 16.46 -0.62 -11.73
CA ARG A 131 17.29 -0.23 -12.88
C ARG A 131 18.78 -0.02 -12.55
N GLN A 132 19.15 0.04 -11.27
CA GLN A 132 20.54 0.24 -10.84
C GLN A 132 21.35 -1.07 -10.74
N ASP A 133 20.72 -2.21 -11.01
CA ASP A 133 21.37 -3.53 -10.96
C ASP A 133 22.36 -3.74 -12.13
N LYS A 134 22.24 -2.94 -13.20
CA LYS A 134 23.18 -2.97 -14.32
C LYS A 134 24.34 -2.00 -14.07
N LYS A 135 25.50 -2.53 -13.69
CA LYS A 135 26.78 -1.85 -13.88
C LYS A 135 27.10 -1.75 -15.38
N ASP A 136 26.41 -0.87 -16.09
CA ASP A 136 26.85 -0.47 -17.42
C ASP A 136 28.02 0.51 -17.29
N LYS A 137 29.23 -0.06 -17.37
CA LYS A 137 30.49 0.49 -17.89
C LYS A 137 30.82 1.97 -17.57
N GLY A 138 31.91 2.15 -16.80
CA GLY A 138 32.93 3.15 -17.17
C GLY A 138 33.06 4.43 -16.33
N VAL A 139 32.34 4.60 -15.22
CA VAL A 139 32.63 5.69 -14.27
C VAL A 139 32.74 5.10 -12.88
N GLN A 140 33.86 5.35 -12.20
CA GLN A 140 34.07 5.02 -10.80
C GLN A 140 32.98 5.68 -9.95
N HIS A 141 31.90 4.95 -9.67
CA HIS A 141 31.02 5.27 -8.57
C HIS A 141 31.48 4.47 -7.36
N THR A 142 31.94 5.20 -6.35
CA THR A 142 32.27 4.75 -5.01
C THR A 142 31.25 3.73 -4.53
N VAL A 143 31.75 2.55 -4.16
CA VAL A 143 30.94 1.40 -3.76
C VAL A 143 30.38 1.66 -2.36
N SER A 144 29.22 2.28 -2.26
CA SER A 144 28.42 2.31 -1.03
C SER A 144 27.53 1.07 -0.97
N ALA A 145 28.13 -0.10 -0.81
CA ALA A 145 27.46 -1.33 -0.38
C ALA A 145 28.53 -2.26 0.21
N PRO A 146 28.36 -2.81 1.42
CA PRO A 146 27.11 -3.44 1.85
C PRO A 146 26.66 -3.00 3.26
N LEU A 147 25.43 -2.53 3.39
CA LEU A 147 24.78 -2.39 4.70
C LEU A 147 23.42 -3.08 4.61
N LEU A 148 23.47 -4.40 4.42
CA LEU A 148 22.41 -5.38 4.66
C LEU A 148 22.96 -6.78 4.34
N VAL A 149 23.91 -7.24 5.16
CA VAL A 149 24.14 -8.66 5.45
C VAL A 149 24.33 -8.78 6.94
#